data_AF-I1CP18-F1
#
_entry.id   AF-I1CP18-F1
#
_cell.length_a   1.000
_cell.length_b   1.000
_cell.length_c   1.000
_cell.angle_alpha   90.00
_cell.angle_beta   90.00
_cell.angle_gamma   90.00
#
_symmetry.space_group_name_H-M   'P 1'
#
loop_
_entity.id
_entity.type
_entity.pdbx_description
1 polymer ?
#
loop_
_entity_poly.entity_id
_entity_poly.type
_entity_poly.pdbx_seq_one_letter_code
_entity_poly.pdbx_strand_id
1 'polypeptide(L)'
;MFPHRPLSVDFIYKKCLITNVCAFLSQKIELLDQNAAGQLNQTELGEWAMKKFNLDQPLAQQTISNTLKNAETLYSNINVVKNGKNLKTTGYPQLDF
;
A
#
# COMPACT_ATOMS: atom_id res chain seq x y z
N MET A 1 31.09 18.90 13.18
CA MET A 1 29.69 19.39 13.23
C MET A 1 29.12 19.21 11.82
N PHE A 2 28.30 18.18 11.59
CA PHE A 2 27.73 17.92 10.26
C PHE A 2 26.58 18.90 10.01
N PRO A 3 26.50 19.57 8.84
CA PRO A 3 25.40 20.49 8.59
C PRO A 3 24.12 19.68 8.38
N HIS A 4 23.06 20.07 9.09
CA HIS A 4 21.71 19.60 8.82
C HIS A 4 21.32 20.02 7.40
N ARG A 5 21.37 19.08 6.46
CA ARG A 5 20.88 19.28 5.11
C ARG A 5 19.35 19.16 5.15
N PRO A 6 18.56 20.22 4.89
CA PRO A 6 17.11 20.11 4.91
C PRO A 6 16.68 19.14 3.81
N LEU A 7 15.81 18.18 4.17
CA LEU A 7 15.21 17.29 3.19
C LEU A 7 14.39 18.15 2.22
N SER A 8 14.67 18.05 0.92
CA SER A 8 13.91 18.76 -0.11
C SER A 8 12.41 18.44 0.02
N VAL A 9 11.55 19.43 -0.19
CA VAL A 9 10.08 19.28 -0.16
C VAL A 9 9.63 18.14 -1.08
N ASP A 10 10.30 17.96 -2.21
CA ASP A 10 10.08 16.85 -3.14
C ASP A 10 10.35 15.47 -2.53
N PHE A 11 11.36 15.37 -1.66
CA PHE A 11 11.70 14.12 -0.98
C PHE A 11 10.62 13.75 0.05
N ILE A 12 10.08 14.75 0.75
CA ILE A 12 8.99 14.57 1.72
C ILE A 12 7.71 14.15 0.97
N TYR A 13 7.38 14.83 -0.13
CA TYR A 13 6.21 14.51 -0.93
C TYR A 13 6.27 13.09 -1.53
N LYS A 14 7.43 12.72 -2.10
CA LYS A 14 7.64 11.38 -2.66
C LYS A 14 7.57 10.28 -1.58
N LYS A 15 8.13 10.54 -0.39
CA LYS A 15 8.06 9.62 0.75
C LYS A 15 6.63 9.47 1.29
N CYS A 16 5.88 10.57 1.37
CA CYS A 16 4.47 10.58 1.77
C CYS A 16 3.61 9.78 0.78
N LEU A 17 3.78 10.03 -0.52
CA LEU A 17 3.07 9.31 -1.58
C LEU A 17 3.34 7.81 -1.54
N ILE A 18 4.60 7.40 -1.42
CA ILE A 18 4.98 5.98 -1.31
C ILE A 18 4.37 5.35 -0.06
N THR A 19 4.35 6.06 1.06
CA THR A 19 3.84 5.54 2.34
C THR A 19 2.32 5.35 2.28
N ASN A 20 1.58 6.33 1.75
CA ASN A 20 0.12 6.25 1.56
C ASN A 20 -0.27 5.15 0.56
N VAL A 21 0.45 5.04 -0.56
CA VAL A 21 0.20 3.97 -1.55
C VAL A 21 0.43 2.58 -0.93
N CYS A 22 1.48 2.42 -0.12
CA CYS A 22 1.72 1.17 0.59
C CYS A 22 0.62 0.86 1.60
N ALA A 23 0.16 1.85 2.38
CA ALA A 23 -0.91 1.66 3.35
C ALA A 23 -2.22 1.23 2.68
N PHE A 24 -2.58 1.87 1.57
CA PHE A 24 -3.77 1.52 0.79
C PHE A 24 -3.69 0.12 0.17
N LEU A 25 -2.53 -0.26 -0.36
CA LEU A 25 -2.29 -1.61 -0.88
C LEU A 25 -2.39 -2.68 0.23
N SER A 26 -1.85 -2.40 1.42
CA SER A 26 -1.94 -3.30 2.57
C SER A 26 -3.39 -3.52 3.03
N GLN A 27 -4.21 -2.47 3.09
CA GLN A 27 -5.64 -2.60 3.40
C GLN A 27 -6.38 -3.51 2.41
N LYS A 28 -6.06 -3.40 1.11
CA LYS A 28 -6.65 -4.27 0.08
C LYS A 28 -6.23 -5.73 0.19
N ILE A 29 -4.99 -6.03 0.55
CA ILE A 29 -4.60 -7.43 0.82
C ILE A 29 -5.35 -7.96 2.03
N GLU A 30 -5.40 -7.20 3.12
CA GLU A 30 -6.02 -7.70 4.35
C GLU A 30 -7.51 -8.01 4.12
N LEU A 31 -8.18 -7.22 3.26
CA LEU A 31 -9.53 -7.52 2.77
C LEU A 31 -9.59 -8.84 1.96
N LEU A 32 -8.61 -9.09 1.08
CA LEU A 32 -8.52 -10.32 0.28
C LEU A 32 -8.29 -11.55 1.16
N ASP A 33 -7.39 -11.45 2.14
CA ASP A 33 -7.09 -12.53 3.08
C ASP A 33 -8.31 -12.88 3.93
N GLN A 34 -9.07 -11.88 4.40
CA GLN A 34 -10.35 -12.12 5.09
C GLN A 34 -11.40 -12.78 4.21
N ASN A 35 -11.50 -12.36 2.94
CA ASN A 35 -12.40 -13.02 2.00
C ASN A 35 -11.99 -14.48 1.75
N ALA A 36 -10.68 -14.76 1.64
CA ALA A 36 -10.15 -16.11 1.44
C ALA A 36 -10.35 -17.03 2.65
N ALA A 37 -10.42 -16.47 3.86
CA ALA A 37 -10.78 -17.22 5.06
C ALA A 37 -12.22 -17.80 5.01
N GLY A 38 -13.06 -17.33 4.08
CA GLY A 38 -14.37 -17.92 3.77
C GLY A 38 -15.44 -17.72 4.85
N GLN A 39 -15.21 -16.82 5.81
CA GLN A 39 -16.07 -16.64 6.98
C GLN A 39 -17.18 -15.60 6.78
N LEU A 40 -17.04 -14.68 5.82
CA LEU A 40 -17.92 -13.52 5.66
C LEU A 40 -18.46 -13.41 4.23
N ASN A 41 -19.74 -13.06 4.09
CA ASN A 41 -20.31 -12.64 2.82
C ASN A 41 -19.88 -11.21 2.46
N GLN A 42 -20.14 -10.73 1.23
CA GLN A 42 -19.66 -9.40 0.79
C GLN A 42 -20.18 -8.24 1.63
N THR A 43 -21.40 -8.32 2.18
CA THR A 43 -21.94 -7.27 3.05
C THR A 43 -21.21 -7.26 4.38
N GLU A 44 -21.06 -8.44 5.00
CA GLU A 44 -20.33 -8.61 6.26
C GLU A 44 -18.86 -8.21 6.12
N LEU A 45 -18.24 -8.51 4.98
CA LEU A 45 -16.87 -8.10 4.66
C LEU A 45 -16.74 -6.57 4.56
N GLY A 46 -17.76 -5.90 4.01
CA GLY A 46 -17.83 -4.44 3.96
C GLY A 46 -17.95 -3.80 5.34
N GLU A 47 -18.76 -4.37 6.23
CA GLU A 47 -18.90 -3.93 7.61
C GLU A 47 -17.64 -4.20 8.45
N TRP A 48 -17.03 -5.37 8.24
CA TRP A 48 -15.75 -5.72 8.87
C TRP A 48 -14.66 -4.73 8.47
N ALA A 49 -14.55 -4.39 7.18
CA ALA A 49 -13.57 -3.44 6.69
C ALA A 49 -13.79 -2.04 7.27
N MET A 50 -15.05 -1.61 7.42
CA MET A 50 -15.38 -0.34 8.07
C MET A 50 -14.85 -0.30 9.50
N LYS A 51 -15.15 -1.32 10.30
CA LYS A 51 -14.70 -1.42 11.70
C LYS A 51 -13.18 -1.54 11.81
N LYS A 52 -12.56 -2.31 10.91
CA LYS A 52 -11.12 -2.58 10.94
C LYS A 52 -10.30 -1.36 10.55
N PHE A 53 -10.73 -0.62 9.53
CA PHE A 53 -9.98 0.53 8.99
C PHE A 53 -10.52 1.89 9.45
N ASN A 54 -11.47 1.90 10.39
CA ASN A 54 -12.14 3.11 10.89
C ASN A 54 -12.72 3.99 9.76
N LEU A 55 -13.44 3.36 8.82
CA LEU A 55 -14.10 4.08 7.73
C LEU A 55 -15.43 4.66 8.22
N ASP A 56 -15.87 5.78 7.63
CA ASP A 56 -17.17 6.39 7.93
C ASP A 56 -18.35 5.55 7.44
N GLN A 57 -18.13 4.69 6.44
CA GLN A 57 -19.17 3.85 5.83
C GLN A 57 -18.61 2.48 5.40
N PRO A 58 -19.45 1.42 5.35
CA PRO A 58 -19.07 0.14 4.75
C PRO A 58 -18.62 0.29 3.29
N LEU A 59 -17.66 -0.56 2.90
CA LEU A 59 -17.26 -0.66 1.50
C LEU A 59 -18.44 -1.16 0.67
N ALA A 60 -18.74 -0.44 -0.42
CA ALA A 60 -19.76 -0.87 -1.36
C ALA A 60 -19.39 -2.23 -1.97
N GLN A 61 -20.39 -3.10 -2.15
CA GLN A 61 -20.18 -4.44 -2.72
C GLN A 61 -19.47 -4.40 -4.08
N GLN A 62 -19.70 -3.36 -4.88
CA GLN A 62 -19.01 -3.17 -6.16
C GLN A 62 -17.50 -2.94 -5.97
N THR A 63 -17.10 -2.14 -4.98
CA THR A 63 -15.70 -1.90 -4.63
C THR A 63 -15.02 -3.18 -4.16
N ILE A 64 -15.73 -3.98 -3.35
CA ILE A 64 -15.28 -5.29 -2.89
C ILE A 64 -15.07 -6.21 -4.11
N SER A 65 -16.10 -6.37 -4.95
CA SER A 65 -16.03 -7.21 -6.15
C SER A 65 -14.89 -6.81 -7.10
N ASN A 66 -14.70 -5.50 -7.35
CA ASN A 66 -13.61 -5.01 -8.18
C ASN A 66 -12.23 -5.29 -7.56
N THR A 67 -12.12 -5.25 -6.23
CA THR A 67 -10.89 -5.57 -5.51
C THR A 67 -10.59 -7.07 -5.58
N LEU A 68 -11.61 -7.92 -5.39
CA LEU A 68 -11.49 -9.38 -5.52
C LEU A 68 -11.09 -9.80 -6.94
N LYS A 69 -11.70 -9.20 -7.98
CA LYS A 69 -11.37 -9.47 -9.38
C LYS A 69 -9.93 -9.11 -9.75
N ASN A 70 -9.37 -8.09 -9.09
CA ASN A 70 -8.03 -7.58 -9.36
C ASN A 70 -6.97 -8.14 -8.38
N ALA A 71 -7.28 -9.22 -7.65
CA ALA A 71 -6.42 -9.77 -6.60
C ALA A 71 -5.00 -10.13 -7.10
N GLU A 72 -4.88 -10.82 -8.24
CA GLU A 72 -3.57 -11.20 -8.81
C GLU A 72 -2.68 -9.98 -9.12
N THR A 73 -3.27 -8.93 -9.68
CA THR A 73 -2.56 -7.68 -9.98
C THR A 73 -2.11 -6.99 -8.69
N LEU A 74 -2.94 -7.00 -7.64
CA LEU A 74 -2.62 -6.40 -6.34
C LEU A 74 -1.45 -7.11 -5.67
N TYR A 75 -1.43 -8.45 -5.63
CA TYR A 75 -0.31 -9.21 -5.07
C TYR A 75 0.98 -9.00 -5.87
N SER A 76 0.89 -8.96 -7.21
CA SER A 76 2.04 -8.70 -8.09
C SER A 76 2.66 -7.32 -7.87
N ASN A 77 1.83 -6.28 -7.76
CA ASN A 77 2.28 -4.91 -7.51
C ASN A 77 3.03 -4.78 -6.17
N ILE A 78 2.64 -5.56 -5.17
CA ILE A 78 3.25 -5.50 -3.83
C ILE A 78 4.60 -6.20 -3.83
N ASN A 79 4.75 -7.28 -4.60
CA ASN A 79 6.06 -7.88 -4.83
C ASN A 79 7.01 -6.86 -5.48
N VAL A 80 6.54 -6.11 -6.49
CA VAL A 80 7.31 -5.03 -7.13
C VAL A 80 7.67 -3.92 -6.13
N VAL A 81 6.73 -3.47 -5.30
CA VAL A 81 6.99 -2.44 -4.28
C VAL A 81 7.97 -2.94 -3.21
N LYS A 82 7.86 -4.20 -2.76
CA LYS A 82 8.80 -4.81 -1.82
C LYS A 82 10.20 -4.97 -2.42
N ASN A 83 10.30 -5.41 -3.67
CA ASN A 83 11.58 -5.51 -4.37
C ASN A 83 12.21 -4.13 -4.65
N GLY A 84 11.39 -3.12 -4.97
CA GLY A 84 11.84 -1.74 -5.15
C GLY A 84 12.36 -1.09 -3.86
N LYS A 85 11.84 -1.49 -2.68
CA LYS A 85 12.38 -1.09 -1.37
C LYS A 85 13.67 -1.81 -1.00
N ASN A 86 13.90 -3.01 -1.55
CA ASN A 86 15.16 -3.76 -1.42
C ASN A 86 16.21 -3.37 -2.47
N LEU A 87 15.92 -2.43 -3.37
CA LEU A 87 16.95 -1.75 -4.16
C LEU A 87 17.76 -0.88 -3.21
N LYS A 88 18.79 -1.49 -2.63
CA LYS A 88 19.85 -0.80 -1.90
C LYS A 88 20.32 0.40 -2.73
N THR A 89 20.25 1.57 -2.09
CA THR A 89 21.18 2.67 -2.28
C THR A 89 22.63 2.16 -2.23
N THR A 90 23.21 1.85 -3.39
CA THR A 90 24.65 1.69 -3.64
C THR A 90 24.87 1.85 -5.15
N GLY A 91 25.50 2.88 -5.71
CA GLY A 91 26.09 4.10 -5.18
C GLY A 91 26.04 5.19 -6.26
N TYR A 92 26.23 6.45 -5.87
CA TYR A 92 26.44 7.54 -6.81
C TYR A 92 27.62 7.19 -7.74
N PRO A 93 27.54 7.40 -9.07
CA PRO A 93 28.76 7.49 -9.86
C PRO A 93 29.52 8.70 -9.31
N GLN A 94 30.68 8.45 -8.69
CA GLN A 94 31.59 9.53 -8.37
C GLN A 94 31.97 10.18 -9.69
N LEU A 95 31.60 11.45 -9.84
CA LEU A 95 32.16 12.33 -10.86
C LEU A 95 33.62 12.53 -10.47
N ASP A 96 34.50 11.81 -11.15
CA ASP A 96 35.93 12.11 -11.17
C ASP A 96 36.08 13.51 -11.80
N PHE A 97 36.45 14.48 -10.95
CA PHE A 97 37.01 15.77 -11.37
C PHE A 97 38.53 15.69 -11.25
#